data_AF-A0A7S2VMU0-F1
#
_entry.id   AF-A0A7S2VMU0-F1
#
_cell.length_a   1.000
_cell.length_b   1.000
_cell.length_c   1.000
_cell.angle_alpha   90.00
_cell.angle_beta   90.00
_cell.angle_gamma   90.00
#
_symmetry.space_group_name_H-M   'P 1'
#
loop_
_entity.id
_entity.type
_entity.pdbx_description
1 polymer ?
#
loop_
_entity_poly.entity_id
_entity_poly.type
_entity_poly.pdbx_seq_one_letter_code
_entity_poly.pdbx_strand_id
1 'polypeptide(L)'
;HHVLMEFAEYSQGEVERLQGALERFQAQWPEGHVRYHVCEGWEAGRANLWRFVVAPAFRTFCVGMGLQGLSVDYALPKNFKEYPALPEAEHPMRKRWVYSHFGCNVYHEDLVFEPGVDVDVAKVDVKHCVEHVGGKLPAEHGHGTEYKAPKDVQERWKRMDPLNVMNPGVGRTSAFKQYSDKPGHLADCGCGHSH
;
A
#
# COMPACT_ATOMS: atom_id res chain seq x y z
N HIS A 1 -17.98 -5.94 -8.08
CA HIS A 1 -16.54 -5.59 -8.08
C HIS A 1 -16.10 -5.37 -9.52
N HIS A 2 -15.18 -4.42 -9.78
CA HIS A 2 -14.69 -4.11 -11.13
C HIS A 2 -13.20 -4.38 -11.20
N VAL A 3 -12.74 -4.93 -12.32
CA VAL A 3 -11.33 -5.11 -12.62
C VAL A 3 -11.05 -4.34 -13.91
N LEU A 4 -10.06 -3.46 -13.87
CA LEU A 4 -9.51 -2.82 -15.05
C LEU A 4 -8.26 -3.59 -15.45
N MET A 5 -8.17 -3.97 -16.72
CA MET A 5 -7.00 -4.67 -17.26
C MET A 5 -6.53 -3.91 -18.49
N GLU A 6 -5.28 -3.47 -18.44
CA GLU A 6 -4.55 -3.05 -19.61
C GLU A 6 -3.73 -4.25 -20.09
N PHE A 7 -3.87 -4.59 -21.37
CA PHE A 7 -3.23 -5.74 -21.96
C PHE A 7 -2.61 -5.34 -23.29
N ALA A 8 -1.34 -5.69 -23.48
CA ALA A 8 -0.61 -5.48 -24.71
C ALA A 8 -0.28 -6.83 -25.34
N GLU A 9 -0.28 -6.88 -26.67
CA GLU A 9 0.15 -8.05 -27.42
C GLU A 9 1.67 -8.01 -27.58
N TYR A 10 2.36 -8.94 -26.93
CA TYR A 10 3.81 -9.14 -27.05
C TYR A 10 4.14 -10.27 -28.01
N SER A 11 3.23 -11.26 -28.15
CA SER A 11 3.29 -12.32 -29.14
C SER A 11 1.91 -12.55 -29.78
N GLN A 12 1.91 -13.01 -31.04
CA GLN A 12 0.69 -13.16 -31.83
C GLN A 12 -0.32 -14.12 -31.16
N GLY A 13 -1.56 -13.65 -30.99
CA GLY A 13 -2.69 -14.44 -30.49
C GLY A 13 -2.91 -14.36 -28.97
N GLU A 14 -2.16 -13.53 -28.25
CA GLU A 14 -2.33 -13.35 -26.80
C GLU A 14 -3.66 -12.69 -26.44
N VAL A 15 -4.07 -11.69 -27.21
CA VAL A 15 -5.34 -10.97 -27.03
C VAL A 15 -6.52 -11.91 -27.27
N GLU A 16 -6.47 -12.70 -28.34
CA GLU A 16 -7.50 -13.71 -28.67
C GLU A 16 -7.61 -14.76 -27.56
N ARG A 17 -6.48 -15.22 -27.01
CA ARG A 17 -6.44 -16.13 -25.86
C ARG A 17 -7.11 -15.53 -24.62
N LEU A 18 -6.83 -14.26 -24.33
CA LEU A 18 -7.43 -13.56 -23.20
C LEU A 18 -8.95 -13.42 -23.38
N GLN A 19 -9.40 -12.99 -24.55
CA GLN A 19 -10.82 -12.88 -24.88
C GLN A 19 -11.53 -14.22 -24.71
N GLY A 20 -10.98 -15.30 -25.28
CA GLY A 20 -11.55 -16.63 -25.10
C GLY A 20 -11.55 -17.10 -23.64
N ALA A 21 -10.57 -16.68 -22.83
CA ALA A 21 -10.58 -16.97 -21.38
C ALA A 21 -11.69 -16.21 -20.64
N LEU A 22 -11.92 -14.94 -20.99
CA LEU A 22 -12.99 -14.12 -20.42
C LEU A 22 -14.38 -14.64 -20.80
N GLU A 23 -14.57 -15.04 -22.05
CA GLU A 23 -15.82 -15.66 -22.51
C GLU A 23 -16.12 -16.97 -21.77
N ARG A 24 -15.12 -17.85 -21.65
CA ARG A 24 -15.25 -19.08 -20.86
C ARG A 24 -15.55 -18.80 -19.39
N PHE A 25 -14.96 -17.77 -18.82
CA PHE A 25 -15.24 -17.36 -17.44
C PHE A 25 -16.67 -16.84 -17.31
N GLN A 26 -17.12 -15.95 -18.21
CA GLN A 26 -18.48 -15.41 -18.23
C GLN A 26 -19.53 -16.52 -18.39
N ALA A 27 -19.27 -17.53 -19.23
CA ALA A 27 -20.17 -18.66 -19.45
C ALA A 27 -20.36 -19.59 -18.23
N GLN A 28 -19.48 -19.51 -17.22
CA GLN A 28 -19.62 -20.27 -15.98
C GLN A 28 -20.65 -19.66 -15.02
N TRP A 29 -21.13 -18.44 -15.31
CA TRP A 29 -22.05 -17.70 -14.45
C TRP A 29 -23.40 -17.48 -15.14
N PRO A 30 -24.49 -17.29 -14.37
CA PRO A 30 -25.78 -16.92 -14.96
C PRO A 30 -25.68 -15.60 -15.73
N GLU A 31 -26.58 -15.44 -16.71
CA GLU A 31 -26.59 -14.25 -17.57
C GLU A 31 -26.63 -12.95 -16.74
N GLY A 32 -25.77 -12.00 -17.10
CA GLY A 32 -25.70 -10.69 -16.44
C GLY A 32 -24.86 -10.64 -15.15
N HIS A 33 -24.43 -11.77 -14.58
CA HIS A 33 -23.57 -11.78 -13.38
C HIS A 33 -22.14 -11.33 -13.66
N VAL A 34 -21.61 -11.70 -14.82
CA VAL A 34 -20.29 -11.29 -15.28
C VAL A 34 -20.45 -10.63 -16.65
N ARG A 35 -19.85 -9.46 -16.81
CA ARG A 35 -19.74 -8.76 -18.09
C ARG A 35 -18.33 -8.19 -18.18
N TYR A 36 -17.73 -8.29 -19.36
CA TYR A 36 -16.55 -7.51 -19.71
C TYR A 36 -16.89 -6.61 -20.89
N HIS A 37 -16.17 -5.49 -20.97
CA HIS A 37 -16.32 -4.49 -22.02
C HIS A 37 -14.92 -4.07 -22.44
N VAL A 38 -14.67 -4.06 -23.75
CA VAL A 38 -13.42 -3.54 -24.30
C VAL A 38 -13.56 -2.03 -24.40
N CYS A 39 -12.81 -1.31 -23.56
CA CYS A 39 -12.87 0.15 -23.55
C CYS A 39 -12.53 0.74 -24.93
N GLU A 40 -13.34 1.67 -25.38
CA GLU A 40 -13.07 2.52 -26.53
C GLU A 40 -12.13 3.67 -26.13
N GLY A 41 -11.55 4.36 -27.12
CA GLY A 41 -10.41 5.26 -26.93
C GLY A 41 -10.50 6.24 -25.75
N TRP A 42 -11.65 6.88 -25.53
CA TRP A 42 -11.84 7.83 -24.41
C TRP A 42 -12.18 7.14 -23.07
N GLU A 43 -12.80 5.96 -23.11
CA GLU A 43 -13.22 5.22 -21.93
C GLU A 43 -12.01 4.72 -21.15
N ALA A 44 -10.97 4.25 -21.84
CA ALA A 44 -9.74 3.77 -21.23
C ALA A 44 -9.06 4.87 -20.39
N GLY A 45 -8.94 6.08 -20.94
CA GLY A 45 -8.37 7.23 -20.22
C GLY A 45 -9.18 7.61 -18.98
N ARG A 46 -10.52 7.58 -19.06
CA ARG A 46 -11.39 7.87 -17.90
C ARG A 46 -11.35 6.77 -16.86
N ALA A 47 -11.35 5.50 -17.26
CA ALA A 47 -11.23 4.37 -16.36
C ALA A 47 -9.91 4.41 -15.59
N ASN A 48 -8.80 4.71 -16.29
CA ASN A 48 -7.50 4.92 -15.66
C ASN A 48 -7.52 6.11 -14.70
N LEU A 49 -8.03 7.28 -15.12
CA LEU A 49 -8.14 8.44 -14.24
C LEU A 49 -8.96 8.11 -12.97
N TRP A 50 -10.08 7.42 -13.12
CA TRP A 50 -10.93 7.00 -12.01
C TRP A 50 -10.20 6.07 -11.04
N ARG A 51 -9.38 5.13 -11.56
CA ARG A 51 -8.57 4.23 -10.74
C ARG A 51 -7.46 4.94 -9.98
N PHE A 52 -6.80 5.93 -10.59
CA PHE A 52 -5.64 6.61 -9.98
C PHE A 52 -6.02 7.79 -9.10
N VAL A 53 -7.23 8.35 -9.24
CA VAL A 53 -7.71 9.44 -8.37
C VAL A 53 -8.20 8.97 -7.00
N VAL A 54 -8.33 7.65 -6.77
CA VAL A 54 -8.90 7.13 -5.52
C VAL A 54 -8.10 7.57 -4.28
N ALA A 55 -6.77 7.48 -4.30
CA ALA A 55 -5.93 7.86 -3.17
C ALA A 55 -6.09 9.35 -2.77
N PRO A 56 -5.97 10.34 -3.69
CA PRO A 56 -6.22 11.73 -3.33
C PRO A 56 -7.70 12.00 -3.01
N ALA A 57 -8.65 11.30 -3.63
CA ALA A 57 -10.07 11.42 -3.30
C ALA A 57 -10.36 10.95 -1.88
N PHE A 58 -9.73 9.87 -1.42
CA PHE A 58 -9.84 9.36 -0.05
C PHE A 58 -9.37 10.38 0.97
N ARG A 59 -8.18 10.96 0.75
CA ARG A 59 -7.63 11.99 1.63
C ARG A 59 -8.54 13.22 1.67
N THR A 60 -9.02 13.66 0.51
CA THR A 60 -9.93 14.81 0.39
C THR A 60 -11.26 14.54 1.11
N PHE A 61 -11.80 13.32 0.98
CA PHE A 61 -13.02 12.90 1.66
C PHE A 61 -12.85 12.92 3.18
N CYS A 62 -11.77 12.34 3.73
CA CYS A 62 -11.54 12.33 5.17
C CYS A 62 -11.40 13.75 5.73
N VAL A 63 -10.58 14.60 5.09
CA VAL A 63 -10.40 16.00 5.51
C VAL A 63 -11.71 16.79 5.43
N GLY A 64 -12.41 16.71 4.30
CA GLY A 64 -13.66 17.45 4.09
C GLY A 64 -14.79 17.05 5.02
N MET A 65 -14.76 15.82 5.54
CA MET A 65 -15.75 15.30 6.49
C MET A 65 -15.29 15.39 7.95
N GLY A 66 -14.06 15.85 8.22
CA GLY A 66 -13.48 15.86 9.57
C GLY A 66 -13.27 14.46 10.16
N LEU A 67 -12.97 13.47 9.31
CA LEU A 67 -12.78 12.07 9.68
C LEU A 67 -11.29 11.69 9.68
N GLN A 68 -10.96 10.59 10.36
CA GLN A 68 -9.61 10.03 10.37
C GLN A 68 -9.48 8.97 9.28
N GLY A 69 -8.37 8.99 8.54
CA GLY A 69 -8.11 8.05 7.45
C GLY A 69 -6.79 7.30 7.63
N LEU A 70 -6.79 6.00 7.37
CA LEU A 70 -5.62 5.13 7.38
C LEU A 70 -5.51 4.42 6.04
N SER A 71 -4.42 4.66 5.31
CA SER A 71 -4.10 3.93 4.07
C SER A 71 -3.11 2.80 4.39
N VAL A 72 -3.43 1.60 3.93
CA VAL A 72 -2.62 0.39 4.14
C VAL A 72 -2.26 -0.20 2.79
N ASP A 73 -0.97 -0.48 2.60
CA ASP A 73 -0.40 -1.07 1.39
C ASP A 73 0.23 -2.42 1.74
N TYR A 74 -0.30 -3.50 1.16
CA TYR A 74 0.15 -4.86 1.47
C TYR A 74 0.04 -5.83 0.31
N ALA A 75 0.92 -6.84 0.32
CA ALA A 75 0.94 -7.91 -0.66
C ALA A 75 0.50 -9.23 0.00
N LEU A 76 -0.39 -9.98 -0.65
CA LEU A 76 -0.77 -11.31 -0.23
C LEU A 76 0.03 -12.38 -0.99
N PRO A 77 0.31 -13.55 -0.37
CA PRO A 77 0.89 -14.69 -1.09
C PRO A 77 0.07 -15.05 -2.33
N LYS A 78 0.70 -15.52 -3.40
CA LYS A 78 -0.01 -15.90 -4.64
C LYS A 78 -1.08 -16.98 -4.42
N ASN A 79 -0.91 -17.81 -3.40
CA ASN A 79 -1.75 -18.93 -3.04
C ASN A 79 -2.61 -18.68 -1.79
N PHE A 80 -2.79 -17.41 -1.37
CA PHE A 80 -3.61 -17.07 -0.22
C PHE A 80 -5.02 -17.67 -0.36
N LYS A 81 -5.60 -18.10 0.76
CA LYS A 81 -6.91 -18.76 0.79
C LYS A 81 -8.00 -17.84 1.31
N GLU A 82 -7.62 -16.91 2.18
CA GLU A 82 -8.53 -16.03 2.89
C GLU A 82 -7.92 -14.62 2.92
N TYR A 83 -8.79 -13.63 2.82
CA TYR A 83 -8.39 -12.24 2.99
C TYR A 83 -8.16 -11.93 4.47
N PRO A 84 -7.28 -10.97 4.82
CA PRO A 84 -7.11 -10.53 6.20
C PRO A 84 -8.45 -10.10 6.80
N ALA A 85 -8.81 -10.69 7.94
CA ALA A 85 -9.93 -10.22 8.75
C ALA A 85 -9.47 -8.98 9.54
N LEU A 86 -9.86 -7.79 9.07
CA LEU A 86 -9.49 -6.53 9.71
C LEU A 86 -10.20 -6.38 11.09
N PRO A 87 -9.60 -5.66 12.05
CA PRO A 87 -10.09 -5.55 13.43
C PRO A 87 -11.28 -4.58 13.56
N GLU A 88 -12.40 -4.86 12.89
CA GLU A 88 -13.60 -4.01 12.90
C GLU A 88 -14.30 -3.93 14.27
N ALA A 89 -14.14 -4.96 15.11
CA ALA A 89 -14.76 -5.00 16.43
C ALA A 89 -14.05 -4.04 17.41
N GLU A 90 -12.73 -3.97 17.33
CA GLU A 90 -11.88 -3.10 18.14
C GLU A 90 -11.83 -1.67 17.59
N HIS A 91 -11.77 -1.55 16.26
CA HIS A 91 -11.65 -0.27 15.54
C HIS A 91 -12.76 -0.16 14.48
N PRO A 92 -13.98 0.25 14.88
CA PRO A 92 -15.10 0.36 13.95
C PRO A 92 -14.81 1.32 12.80
N MET A 93 -14.79 0.76 11.58
CA MET A 93 -14.56 1.52 10.37
C MET A 93 -15.88 2.10 9.85
N ARG A 94 -15.92 3.41 9.64
CA ARG A 94 -17.06 4.10 9.01
C ARG A 94 -17.17 3.71 7.53
N LYS A 95 -16.05 3.60 6.83
CA LYS A 95 -15.96 3.19 5.42
C LYS A 95 -14.64 2.46 5.17
N ARG A 96 -14.65 1.60 4.17
CA ARG A 96 -13.48 0.84 3.69
C ARG A 96 -13.44 0.89 2.17
N TRP A 97 -12.38 1.42 1.60
CA TRP A 97 -12.17 1.52 0.15
C TRP A 97 -11.02 0.59 -0.24
N VAL A 98 -11.28 -0.33 -1.16
CA VAL A 98 -10.31 -1.33 -1.59
C VAL A 98 -10.04 -1.18 -3.06
N TYR A 99 -8.77 -0.99 -3.42
CA TYR A 99 -8.29 -1.00 -4.80
C TYR A 99 -6.94 -1.71 -4.84
N SER A 100 -6.58 -2.30 -5.98
CA SER A 100 -5.50 -3.28 -6.03
C SER A 100 -4.77 -3.24 -7.35
N HIS A 101 -3.52 -3.72 -7.34
CA HIS A 101 -2.87 -4.26 -8.53
C HIS A 101 -3.16 -5.75 -8.58
N PHE A 102 -4.31 -6.08 -9.16
CA PHE A 102 -4.93 -7.41 -9.06
C PHE A 102 -3.98 -8.56 -9.43
N GLY A 103 -3.25 -8.45 -10.55
CA GLY A 103 -2.32 -9.49 -11.01
C GLY A 103 -1.07 -9.67 -10.11
N CYS A 104 -0.76 -8.69 -9.28
CA CYS A 104 0.40 -8.70 -8.38
C CYS A 104 0.05 -9.12 -6.95
N ASN A 105 -1.24 -9.35 -6.64
CA ASN A 105 -1.76 -9.53 -5.27
C ASN A 105 -1.35 -8.40 -4.32
N VAL A 106 -1.25 -7.16 -4.83
CA VAL A 106 -0.98 -5.96 -4.03
C VAL A 106 -2.28 -5.21 -3.79
N TYR A 107 -2.57 -4.88 -2.55
CA TYR A 107 -3.83 -4.28 -2.10
C TYR A 107 -3.55 -2.94 -1.42
N HIS A 108 -4.35 -1.97 -1.80
CA HIS A 108 -4.48 -0.67 -1.15
C HIS A 108 -5.82 -0.63 -0.46
N GLU A 109 -5.78 -0.51 0.85
CA GLU A 109 -6.96 -0.44 1.69
C GLU A 109 -6.98 0.87 2.47
N ASP A 110 -7.97 1.68 2.13
CA ASP A 110 -8.20 3.01 2.68
C ASP A 110 -9.36 2.91 3.69
N LEU A 111 -9.01 2.99 4.97
CA LEU A 111 -9.90 2.78 6.11
C LEU A 111 -10.28 4.14 6.71
N VAL A 112 -11.59 4.42 6.80
CA VAL A 112 -12.13 5.67 7.37
C VAL A 112 -12.65 5.38 8.77
N PHE A 113 -12.24 6.18 9.73
CA PHE A 113 -12.65 6.10 11.14
C PHE A 113 -13.34 7.39 11.59
N GLU A 114 -14.20 7.27 12.61
CA GLU A 114 -14.74 8.42 13.32
C GLU A 114 -13.63 9.13 14.14
N PRO A 115 -13.81 10.42 14.47
CA PRO A 115 -12.92 11.11 15.40
C PRO A 115 -12.83 10.40 16.74
N GLY A 116 -11.61 10.26 17.27
CA GLY A 116 -11.33 9.66 18.58
C GLY A 116 -10.88 8.20 18.52
N VAL A 117 -10.91 7.55 17.35
CA VAL A 117 -10.26 6.25 17.16
C VAL A 117 -8.73 6.45 17.12
N ASP A 118 -8.00 5.65 17.88
CA ASP A 118 -6.54 5.62 17.84
C ASP A 118 -6.08 4.88 16.56
N VAL A 119 -5.83 5.66 15.50
CA VAL A 119 -5.44 5.11 14.19
C VAL A 119 -4.04 4.50 14.19
N ASP A 120 -3.18 4.87 15.13
CA ASP A 120 -1.84 4.28 15.23
C ASP A 120 -1.94 2.85 15.80
N VAL A 121 -2.80 2.64 16.80
CA VAL A 121 -3.13 1.30 17.31
C VAL A 121 -3.84 0.47 16.24
N ALA A 122 -4.87 1.04 15.59
CA ALA A 122 -5.59 0.36 14.51
C ALA A 122 -4.66 -0.10 13.38
N LYS A 123 -3.67 0.74 13.00
CA LYS A 123 -2.67 0.40 12.00
C LYS A 123 -1.83 -0.81 12.40
N VAL A 124 -1.42 -0.91 13.66
CA VAL A 124 -0.65 -2.05 14.16
C VAL A 124 -1.49 -3.33 14.14
N ASP A 125 -2.76 -3.25 14.54
CA ASP A 125 -3.65 -4.41 14.56
C ASP A 125 -3.96 -4.89 13.13
N VAL A 126 -4.24 -3.97 12.20
CA VAL A 126 -4.39 -4.29 10.77
C VAL A 126 -3.13 -4.98 10.22
N LYS A 127 -1.94 -4.46 10.57
CA LYS A 127 -0.67 -5.08 10.18
C LYS A 127 -0.59 -6.53 10.66
N HIS A 128 -0.94 -6.80 11.91
CA HIS A 128 -0.94 -8.16 12.46
C HIS A 128 -1.93 -9.07 11.74
N CYS A 129 -3.13 -8.59 11.41
CA CYS A 129 -4.11 -9.37 10.65
C CYS A 129 -3.59 -9.76 9.26
N VAL A 130 -2.90 -8.84 8.58
CA VAL A 130 -2.29 -9.10 7.28
C VAL A 130 -1.13 -10.10 7.40
N GLU A 131 -0.24 -9.91 8.39
CA GLU A 131 0.89 -10.83 8.64
C GLU A 131 0.42 -12.23 9.04
N HIS A 132 -0.71 -12.34 9.76
CA HIS A 132 -1.31 -13.61 10.16
C HIS A 132 -1.67 -14.50 8.97
N VAL A 133 -2.18 -13.91 7.89
CA VAL A 133 -2.49 -14.64 6.64
C VAL A 133 -1.28 -14.76 5.69
N GLY A 134 -0.08 -14.43 6.17
CA GLY A 134 1.17 -14.50 5.41
C GLY A 134 1.41 -13.31 4.47
N GLY A 135 0.63 -12.25 4.61
CA GLY A 135 0.83 -11.00 3.88
C GLY A 135 2.09 -10.25 4.32
N LYS A 136 2.56 -9.34 3.47
CA LYS A 136 3.73 -8.49 3.74
C LYS A 136 3.38 -7.02 3.56
N LEU A 137 3.90 -6.19 4.46
CA LEU A 137 3.80 -4.74 4.40
C LEU A 137 5.18 -4.10 4.55
N PRO A 138 5.42 -2.95 3.92
CA PRO A 138 4.65 -2.39 2.81
C PRO A 138 4.94 -3.16 1.52
N ALA A 139 4.02 -3.14 0.55
CA ALA A 139 4.22 -3.87 -0.71
C ALA A 139 5.01 -3.06 -1.73
N GLU A 140 4.61 -1.81 -1.99
CA GLU A 140 5.18 -0.96 -3.04
C GLU A 140 5.60 0.43 -2.56
N HIS A 141 4.94 0.98 -1.52
CA HIS A 141 5.22 2.33 -1.05
C HIS A 141 6.53 2.46 -0.25
N GLY A 142 7.20 1.33 0.02
CA GLY A 142 8.45 1.30 0.77
C GLY A 142 8.27 1.62 2.25
N HIS A 143 9.32 1.41 3.04
CA HIS A 143 9.20 1.40 4.49
C HIS A 143 8.92 2.79 5.12
N GLY A 144 9.30 3.88 4.44
CA GLY A 144 9.23 5.23 5.00
C GLY A 144 9.86 5.30 6.39
N THR A 145 9.33 6.12 7.28
CA THR A 145 9.61 6.03 8.74
C THR A 145 8.56 5.20 9.47
N GLU A 146 7.50 4.80 8.77
CA GLU A 146 6.30 4.22 9.37
C GLU A 146 6.46 2.72 9.66
N TYR A 147 7.12 1.99 8.76
CA TYR A 147 7.30 0.55 8.86
C TYR A 147 8.71 0.19 9.25
N LYS A 148 8.86 -0.80 10.14
CA LYS A 148 10.17 -1.34 10.48
C LYS A 148 10.69 -2.16 9.30
N ALA A 149 11.86 -1.81 8.77
CA ALA A 149 12.48 -2.56 7.69
C ALA A 149 13.07 -3.90 8.19
N PRO A 150 13.10 -4.94 7.34
CA PRO A 150 13.83 -6.17 7.61
C PRO A 150 15.32 -5.92 7.95
N LYS A 151 15.92 -6.78 8.76
CA LYS A 151 17.31 -6.60 9.24
C LYS A 151 18.33 -6.51 8.10
N ASP A 152 18.20 -7.39 7.11
CA ASP A 152 19.06 -7.44 5.92
C ASP A 152 18.96 -6.15 5.09
N VAL A 153 17.75 -5.57 5.00
CA VAL A 153 17.51 -4.29 4.33
C VAL A 153 18.19 -3.15 5.10
N GLN A 154 18.03 -3.11 6.43
CA GLN A 154 18.70 -2.11 7.26
C GLN A 154 20.22 -2.20 7.17
N GLU A 155 20.79 -3.41 7.22
CA GLU A 155 22.22 -3.64 7.08
C GLU A 155 22.75 -3.18 5.72
N ARG A 156 21.98 -3.42 4.65
CA ARG A 156 22.32 -2.92 3.32
C ARG A 156 22.33 -1.40 3.27
N TRP A 157 21.32 -0.73 3.86
CA TRP A 157 21.30 0.74 3.94
C TRP A 157 22.50 1.29 4.72
N LYS A 158 22.83 0.69 5.87
CA LYS A 158 24.00 1.08 6.68
C LYS A 158 25.32 0.96 5.90
N ARG A 159 25.45 -0.02 5.00
CA ARG A 159 26.63 -0.14 4.13
C ARG A 159 26.70 0.95 3.05
N MET A 160 25.54 1.39 2.54
CA MET A 160 25.47 2.42 1.50
C MET A 160 25.60 3.84 2.06
N ASP A 161 25.06 4.09 3.26
CA ASP A 161 25.14 5.38 3.96
C ASP A 161 25.64 5.20 5.40
N PRO A 162 26.94 4.91 5.61
CA PRO A 162 27.49 4.66 6.95
C PRO A 162 27.41 5.86 7.89
N LEU A 163 27.24 7.07 7.37
CA LEU A 163 27.12 8.29 8.18
C LEU A 163 25.68 8.63 8.56
N ASN A 164 24.69 7.94 7.99
CA ASN A 164 23.27 8.21 8.16
C ASN A 164 22.93 9.68 7.86
N VAL A 165 23.28 10.15 6.66
CA VAL A 165 23.03 11.53 6.19
C VAL A 165 22.07 11.60 5.01
N MET A 166 21.69 10.46 4.43
CA MET A 166 20.75 10.33 3.32
C MET A 166 19.44 9.71 3.81
N ASN A 167 18.47 10.58 4.12
CA ASN A 167 17.14 10.22 4.67
C ASN A 167 17.19 9.44 6.01
N PRO A 168 17.75 10.04 7.09
CA PRO A 168 17.87 9.38 8.40
C PRO A 168 16.51 8.97 8.97
N GLY A 169 16.46 7.81 9.63
CA GLY A 169 15.24 7.30 10.28
C GLY A 169 14.39 6.36 9.42
N VAL A 170 14.77 6.15 8.16
CA VAL A 170 14.07 5.24 7.24
C VAL A 170 14.01 3.80 7.79
N GLY A 171 12.88 3.13 7.61
CA GLY A 171 12.62 1.78 8.11
C GLY A 171 12.65 1.65 9.63
N ARG A 172 12.37 2.73 10.36
CA ARG A 172 12.54 2.84 11.82
C ARG A 172 13.97 2.57 12.29
N THR A 173 14.98 2.93 11.49
CA THR A 173 16.36 3.03 12.00
C THR A 173 16.54 4.30 12.84
N SER A 174 17.70 4.48 13.47
CA SER A 174 18.03 5.76 14.10
C SER A 174 17.97 6.92 13.08
N ALA A 175 17.50 8.08 13.56
CA ALA A 175 17.53 9.35 12.82
C ALA A 175 18.80 10.17 13.07
N PHE A 176 19.73 9.67 13.89
CA PHE A 176 20.95 10.37 14.27
C PHE A 176 22.17 9.89 13.45
N LYS A 177 23.21 10.74 13.37
CA LYS A 177 24.43 10.43 12.63
C LYS A 177 25.02 9.08 13.04
N GLN A 178 25.55 8.36 12.06
CA GLN A 178 26.15 7.02 12.25
C GLN A 178 25.21 6.01 12.94
N TYR A 179 23.90 6.22 12.81
CA TYR A 179 22.86 5.40 13.44
C TYR A 179 22.96 5.32 14.98
N SER A 180 23.47 6.36 15.65
CA SER A 180 23.56 6.42 17.13
C SER A 180 22.19 6.46 17.81
N ASP A 181 22.10 6.09 19.09
CA ASP A 181 20.83 6.16 19.84
C ASP A 181 20.52 7.55 20.41
N LYS A 182 21.44 8.51 20.23
CA LYS A 182 21.33 9.89 20.73
C LYS A 182 21.80 10.88 19.66
N PRO A 183 21.34 12.14 19.70
CA PRO A 183 21.92 13.19 18.89
C PRO A 183 23.43 13.24 19.18
N GLY A 184 24.26 13.11 18.16
CA GLY A 184 25.68 13.36 18.33
C GLY A 184 25.83 14.83 18.71
N HIS A 185 26.44 15.12 19.87
CA HIS A 185 26.97 16.45 20.10
C HIS A 185 27.87 16.76 18.92
N LEU A 186 27.59 17.86 18.21
CA LEU A 186 28.59 18.48 17.36
C LEU A 186 29.83 18.56 18.24
N ALA A 187 30.88 17.84 17.87
CA ALA A 187 32.16 17.97 18.52
C ALA A 187 32.42 19.47 18.62
N ASP A 188 32.62 19.93 19.85
CA ASP A 188 33.03 21.28 20.20
C ASP A 188 33.89 21.81 19.05
N CYS A 189 33.45 22.91 18.41
CA CYS A 189 34.04 23.49 17.20
C CYS A 189 35.53 23.86 17.35
N GLY A 190 36.19 23.48 18.45
CA GLY A 190 37.49 24.00 18.88
C GLY A 190 37.46 25.51 19.10
N CYS A 191 36.28 26.14 19.02
CA CYS A 191 36.10 27.58 19.00
C CYS A 191 35.63 28.14 20.34
N GLY A 192 35.53 27.29 21.38
CA GLY A 192 35.32 27.72 22.78
C GLY A 192 33.98 28.39 23.03
N HIS A 193 32.99 28.22 22.16
CA HIS A 193 31.65 28.79 22.33
C HIS A 193 30.60 27.68 22.34
N SER A 194 29.91 27.58 23.47
CA SER A 194 28.71 26.76 23.63
C SER A 194 27.54 27.38 22.85
N HIS A 195 27.00 26.64 21.89
CA HIS A 195 25.70 26.90 21.26
C HIS A 195 24.70 25.84 21.71
#